data_AF-A0A815GMR5-F1
#
_entry.id   AF-A0A815GMR5-F1
#
_cell.length_a   1.000
_cell.length_b   1.000
_cell.length_c   1.000
_cell.angle_alpha   90.00
_cell.angle_beta   90.00
_cell.angle_gamma   90.00
#
_symmetry.space_group_name_H-M   'P 1'
#
loop_
_entity.id
_entity.type
_entity.pdbx_description
1 polymer ?
#
loop_
_entity_poly.entity_id
_entity_poly.type
_entity_poly.pdbx_seq_one_letter_code
_entity_poly.pdbx_strand_id
1 'polypeptide(L)'
;MMNNQHKPVNYKIVQSHIEDSSDQKVPLSDIQRYSKECGIKWRKVQELTLPNIDDEHWNQIAKFRKFLQRIHNDRLVFIDETAIYAVMPPRQTLVAPGCQPLIIVEKPSAYAQRYDFIGALNGSQSIACMTLTLADRKNRNIEGIRKEVVNEWIIKMLAPAINRLGINNIYLICDKSRSHSKVNMMETLKAGKYKSVVDIFYMPTASAKYMPPLDNPIWHAFKEAIRSQYPVTTANLPSLFSKTFLSLSRRQIKNAYRKCAIAHGTDVYYDRSST
;
A
#
# COMPACT_ATOMS: atom_id res chain seq x y z
N MET A 1 36.62 -17.72 -12.67
CA MET A 1 35.89 -18.08 -11.43
C MET A 1 34.41 -17.83 -11.67
N MET A 2 33.59 -18.89 -11.66
CA MET A 2 32.16 -18.82 -11.98
C MET A 2 31.38 -18.15 -10.84
N ASN A 3 30.62 -17.11 -11.17
CA ASN A 3 29.83 -16.34 -10.22
C ASN A 3 28.42 -16.95 -10.13
N ASN A 4 28.20 -17.87 -9.19
CA ASN A 4 26.93 -18.54 -8.96
C ASN A 4 25.91 -17.58 -8.33
N GLN A 5 25.15 -16.85 -9.16
CA GLN A 5 24.02 -16.04 -8.71
C GLN A 5 22.78 -16.92 -8.52
N HIS A 6 22.42 -17.11 -7.25
CA HIS A 6 21.28 -17.91 -6.80
C HIS A 6 19.94 -17.31 -7.25
N LYS A 7 19.12 -18.08 -7.99
CA LYS A 7 17.75 -17.72 -8.41
C LYS A 7 16.69 -18.41 -7.51
N PRO A 8 15.66 -17.72 -7.02
CA PRO A 8 14.47 -18.35 -6.45
C PRO A 8 13.40 -18.63 -7.53
N VAL A 9 12.75 -19.80 -7.48
CA VAL A 9 11.69 -20.22 -8.43
C VAL A 9 10.40 -20.55 -7.67
N ASN A 10 9.24 -20.15 -8.21
CA ASN A 10 7.91 -20.40 -7.61
C ASN A 10 7.38 -21.79 -8.01
N TYR A 11 7.17 -22.65 -7.02
CA TYR A 11 6.80 -24.05 -7.19
C TYR A 11 5.44 -24.26 -7.90
N LYS A 12 4.43 -23.42 -7.63
CA LYS A 12 3.11 -23.55 -8.27
C LYS A 12 3.15 -23.27 -9.78
N ILE A 13 4.02 -22.35 -10.21
CA ILE A 13 4.18 -21.99 -11.63
C ILE A 13 4.87 -23.12 -12.40
N VAL A 14 5.88 -23.75 -11.80
CA VAL A 14 6.57 -24.90 -12.40
C VAL A 14 5.63 -26.09 -12.49
N GLN A 15 4.88 -26.37 -11.43
CA GLN A 15 3.95 -27.50 -11.41
C GLN A 15 2.80 -27.33 -12.42
N SER A 16 2.24 -26.12 -12.57
CA SER A 16 1.18 -25.86 -13.54
C SER A 16 1.64 -26.00 -15.00
N HIS A 17 2.92 -25.73 -15.30
CA HIS A 17 3.48 -25.93 -16.65
C HIS A 17 3.82 -27.40 -16.95
N ILE A 18 4.03 -28.22 -15.92
CA ILE A 18 4.26 -29.66 -16.05
C ILE A 18 2.94 -30.42 -16.24
N GLU A 19 1.86 -29.96 -15.61
CA GLU A 19 0.55 -30.61 -15.70
C GLU A 19 -0.18 -30.34 -17.03
N ASP A 20 0.15 -29.24 -17.74
CA ASP A 20 -0.48 -28.85 -19.02
C ASP A 20 0.25 -29.37 -20.30
N SER A 21 1.41 -30.01 -20.16
CA SER A 21 2.15 -30.57 -21.32
C SER A 21 2.03 -32.09 -21.34
N SER A 22 1.10 -32.59 -22.17
CA SER A 22 0.82 -34.02 -22.32
C SER A 22 1.97 -34.85 -22.91
N ASP A 23 3.13 -34.28 -23.25
CA ASP A 23 4.16 -35.00 -24.01
C ASP A 23 5.58 -35.05 -23.43
N GLN A 24 5.87 -34.49 -22.25
CA GLN A 24 7.17 -34.74 -21.60
C GLN A 24 7.09 -34.48 -20.09
N LYS A 25 6.74 -35.52 -19.32
CA LYS A 25 6.90 -35.51 -17.86
C LYS A 25 8.38 -35.52 -17.52
N VAL A 26 8.99 -34.35 -17.38
CA VAL A 26 10.33 -34.23 -16.78
C VAL A 26 10.22 -34.71 -15.34
N PRO A 27 10.90 -35.79 -14.94
CA PRO A 27 10.84 -36.30 -13.57
C PRO A 27 11.25 -35.21 -12.58
N LEU A 28 10.50 -35.06 -11.49
CA LEU A 28 10.76 -34.08 -10.44
C LEU A 28 12.21 -34.18 -9.90
N SER A 29 12.79 -35.39 -9.94
CA SER A 29 14.17 -35.69 -9.58
C SER A 29 15.19 -34.97 -10.47
N ASP A 30 14.92 -34.82 -11.76
CA ASP A 30 15.83 -34.20 -12.72
C ASP A 30 15.83 -32.69 -12.55
N ILE A 31 14.67 -32.10 -12.26
CA ILE A 31 14.54 -30.68 -11.89
C ILE A 31 15.29 -30.39 -10.59
N GLN A 32 15.17 -31.26 -9.58
CA GLN A 32 15.89 -31.12 -8.31
C GLN A 32 17.40 -31.27 -8.47
N ARG A 33 17.85 -32.24 -9.28
CA ARG A 33 19.27 -32.45 -9.60
C ARG A 33 19.86 -31.26 -10.35
N TYR A 34 19.22 -30.80 -11.42
CA TYR A 34 19.67 -29.63 -12.19
C TYR A 34 19.72 -28.38 -11.31
N SER A 35 18.75 -28.23 -10.39
CA SER A 35 18.73 -27.12 -9.44
C SER A 35 19.88 -27.17 -8.43
N LYS A 36 20.28 -28.36 -7.99
CA LYS A 36 21.46 -28.53 -7.12
C LYS A 36 22.76 -28.20 -7.86
N GLU A 37 22.89 -28.66 -9.11
CA GLU A 37 24.04 -28.37 -9.98
C GLU A 37 24.17 -26.88 -10.31
N CYS A 38 23.04 -26.19 -10.49
CA CYS A 38 22.97 -24.74 -10.76
C CYS A 38 22.99 -23.87 -9.48
N GLY A 39 23.12 -24.46 -8.29
CA GLY A 39 23.11 -23.72 -7.02
C GLY A 39 21.79 -23.00 -6.70
N ILE A 40 20.67 -23.44 -7.26
CA ILE A 40 19.33 -22.88 -7.04
C ILE A 40 18.83 -23.30 -5.65
N LYS A 41 18.61 -22.33 -4.74
CA LYS A 41 18.01 -22.58 -3.42
C LYS A 41 16.50 -22.38 -3.48
N TRP A 42 15.76 -23.48 -3.37
CA TRP A 42 14.31 -23.47 -3.24
C TRP A 42 13.88 -22.82 -1.91
N ARG A 43 12.94 -21.87 -1.97
CA ARG A 43 12.28 -21.34 -0.77
C ARG A 43 10.78 -21.55 -0.90
N LYS A 44 10.17 -22.08 0.16
CA LYS A 44 8.72 -22.23 0.26
C LYS A 44 8.11 -20.82 0.24
N VAL A 45 7.31 -20.52 -0.78
CA VAL A 45 6.46 -19.33 -0.78
C VAL A 45 5.42 -19.57 0.32
N GLN A 46 5.55 -18.88 1.45
CA GLN A 46 4.45 -18.81 2.41
C GLN A 46 3.35 -17.98 1.74
N GLU A 47 2.28 -18.64 1.29
CA GLU A 47 1.00 -17.96 1.18
C GLU A 47 0.68 -17.44 2.58
N LEU A 48 0.62 -16.11 2.72
CA LEU A 48 0.02 -15.49 3.88
C LEU A 48 -1.46 -15.90 3.86
N THR A 49 -1.78 -17.03 4.48
CA THR A 49 -3.16 -17.39 4.80
C THR A 49 -3.67 -16.26 5.68
N LEU A 50 -4.56 -15.46 5.10
CA LEU A 50 -5.21 -14.37 5.81
C LEU A 50 -5.97 -14.97 7.01
N PRO A 51 -6.15 -14.21 8.09
CA PRO A 51 -7.08 -14.64 9.13
C PRO A 51 -8.41 -14.99 8.46
N ASN A 52 -8.93 -16.17 8.79
CA ASN A 52 -10.22 -16.61 8.28
C ASN A 52 -11.26 -15.62 8.84
N ILE A 53 -11.79 -14.75 7.98
CA ILE A 53 -12.74 -13.72 8.39
C ILE A 53 -14.10 -14.38 8.49
N ASP A 54 -14.67 -14.39 9.69
CA ASP A 54 -15.99 -14.94 9.93
C ASP A 54 -17.11 -14.08 9.31
N ASP A 55 -18.31 -14.64 9.27
CA ASP A 55 -19.49 -13.98 8.71
C ASP A 55 -19.85 -12.68 9.42
N GLU A 56 -19.65 -12.63 10.75
CA GLU A 56 -19.93 -11.45 11.54
C GLU A 56 -19.04 -10.28 11.10
N HIS A 57 -17.75 -10.55 10.93
CA HIS A 57 -16.78 -9.56 10.50
C HIS A 57 -17.04 -9.09 9.06
N TRP A 58 -17.41 -9.99 8.16
CA TRP A 58 -17.87 -9.61 6.80
C TRP A 58 -19.09 -8.70 6.84
N ASN A 59 -20.06 -8.99 7.71
CA ASN A 59 -21.24 -8.15 7.90
C ASN A 59 -20.87 -6.76 8.44
N GLN A 60 -19.87 -6.65 9.31
CA GLN A 60 -19.35 -5.36 9.78
C GLN A 60 -18.72 -4.56 8.64
N ILE A 61 -17.87 -5.18 7.81
CA ILE A 61 -17.26 -4.55 6.63
C ILE A 61 -18.35 -4.09 5.65
N ALA A 62 -19.31 -4.96 5.33
CA ALA A 62 -20.38 -4.66 4.39
C ALA A 62 -21.29 -3.52 4.88
N LYS A 63 -21.63 -3.50 6.18
CA LYS A 63 -22.39 -2.41 6.80
C LYS A 63 -21.64 -1.08 6.71
N PHE A 64 -20.34 -1.09 6.95
CA PHE A 64 -19.51 0.12 6.84
C PHE A 64 -19.40 0.60 5.39
N ARG A 65 -19.15 -0.30 4.43
CA ARG A 65 -19.17 0.02 2.99
C ARG A 65 -20.49 0.62 2.56
N LYS A 66 -21.62 0.03 2.94
CA LYS A 66 -22.96 0.55 2.65
C LYS A 66 -23.18 1.96 3.21
N PHE A 67 -22.63 2.25 4.38
CA PHE A 67 -22.60 3.60 4.92
C PHE A 67 -21.78 4.54 4.03
N LEU A 68 -20.55 4.15 3.66
CA LEU A 68 -19.67 4.97 2.82
C LEU A 68 -20.25 5.23 1.42
N GLN A 69 -20.86 4.23 0.78
CA GLN A 69 -21.46 4.34 -0.56
C GLN A 69 -22.58 5.40 -0.65
N ARG A 70 -23.20 5.78 0.47
CA ARG A 70 -24.22 6.83 0.54
C ARG A 70 -23.63 8.24 0.55
N ILE A 71 -22.33 8.36 0.79
CA ILE A 71 -21.63 9.63 0.85
C ILE A 71 -20.89 9.82 -0.48
N HIS A 72 -20.97 11.03 -1.04
CA HIS A 72 -20.21 11.34 -2.24
C HIS A 72 -18.71 11.17 -2.00
N ASN A 73 -18.03 10.39 -2.84
CA ASN A 73 -16.62 9.99 -2.59
C ASN A 73 -15.66 11.17 -2.40
N ASP A 74 -15.95 12.34 -2.96
CA ASP A 74 -15.10 13.53 -2.80
C ASP A 74 -15.16 14.11 -1.38
N ARG A 75 -16.19 13.76 -0.60
CA ARG A 75 -16.35 14.10 0.82
C ARG A 75 -15.75 13.03 1.75
N LEU A 76 -15.37 11.86 1.22
CA LEU A 76 -14.71 10.79 1.98
C LEU A 76 -13.21 10.98 1.91
N VAL A 77 -12.59 11.43 3.00
CA VAL A 77 -11.15 11.62 3.09
C VAL A 77 -10.55 10.46 3.87
N PHE A 78 -9.81 9.59 3.18
CA PHE A 78 -9.05 8.52 3.81
C PHE A 78 -7.68 9.03 4.21
N ILE A 79 -7.23 8.70 5.41
CA ILE A 79 -5.84 8.88 5.85
C ILE A 79 -5.28 7.55 6.33
N ASP A 80 -4.00 7.35 6.06
CA ASP A 80 -3.29 6.14 6.48
C ASP A 80 -1.77 6.35 6.36
N GLU A 81 -1.01 5.49 7.03
CA GLU A 81 0.45 5.47 7.03
C GLU A 81 1.03 4.23 6.34
N THR A 82 2.19 4.38 5.71
CA THR A 82 2.93 3.27 5.15
C THR A 82 4.43 3.44 5.30
N ALA A 83 5.15 2.32 5.40
CA ALA A 83 6.61 2.31 5.45
C ALA A 83 7.21 1.95 4.09
N ILE A 84 8.31 2.62 3.73
CA ILE A 84 9.08 2.41 2.50
C ILE A 84 10.56 2.29 2.85
N TYR A 85 11.24 1.30 2.30
CA TYR A 85 12.68 1.10 2.50
C TYR A 85 13.45 1.58 1.27
N ALA A 86 14.58 2.28 1.46
CA ALA A 86 15.41 2.84 0.39
C ALA A 86 15.92 1.79 -0.61
N VAL A 87 16.17 0.57 -0.13
CA VAL A 87 16.75 -0.51 -0.92
C VAL A 87 15.64 -1.31 -1.59
N MET A 88 14.98 -0.75 -2.59
CA MET A 88 14.14 -1.56 -3.49
C MET A 88 14.23 -1.10 -4.96
N PRO A 89 15.40 -0.88 -5.58
CA PRO A 89 15.42 -0.99 -7.02
C PRO A 89 15.12 -2.44 -7.40
N PRO A 90 14.14 -2.71 -8.28
CA PRO A 90 14.11 -3.96 -9.00
C PRO A 90 15.45 -4.04 -9.74
N ARG A 91 16.29 -5.02 -9.43
CA ARG A 91 17.46 -5.27 -10.26
C ARG A 91 16.93 -5.82 -11.58
N GLN A 92 16.78 -4.96 -12.58
CA GLN A 92 16.67 -5.42 -13.95
C GLN A 92 17.97 -6.18 -14.25
N THR A 93 17.84 -7.45 -14.55
CA THR A 93 18.97 -8.21 -15.10
C THR A 93 19.12 -7.81 -16.57
N LEU A 94 20.36 -7.57 -17.02
CA LEU A 94 20.65 -7.48 -18.45
C LEU A 94 20.25 -8.83 -19.07
N VAL A 95 19.35 -8.80 -20.05
CA VAL A 95 18.90 -10.00 -20.77
C VAL A 95 19.21 -9.86 -22.26
N ALA A 96 19.59 -10.97 -22.88
CA ALA A 96 19.83 -11.04 -24.32
C ALA A 96 18.55 -10.75 -25.12
N PRO A 97 18.66 -10.30 -26.39
CA PRO A 97 17.50 -10.11 -27.27
C PRO A 97 16.65 -11.38 -27.34
N GLY A 98 15.33 -11.24 -27.13
CA GLY A 98 14.38 -12.35 -27.14
C GLY A 98 14.10 -13.02 -25.78
N CYS A 99 14.82 -12.63 -24.71
CA CYS A 99 14.57 -13.14 -23.36
C CYS A 99 13.73 -12.16 -22.52
N GLN A 100 12.87 -12.70 -21.65
CA GLN A 100 12.11 -11.90 -20.69
C GLN A 100 13.03 -11.43 -19.54
N PRO A 101 13.04 -10.13 -19.20
CA PRO A 101 13.83 -9.62 -18.09
C PRO A 101 13.36 -10.21 -16.76
N LEU A 102 14.30 -10.73 -15.96
CA LEU A 102 14.00 -11.22 -14.62
C LEU A 102 14.16 -10.05 -13.63
N ILE A 103 13.08 -9.70 -12.94
CA ILE A 103 13.10 -8.75 -11.83
C ILE A 103 13.34 -9.53 -10.54
N ILE A 104 14.53 -9.37 -9.94
CA ILE A 104 14.84 -9.95 -8.62
C ILE A 104 14.56 -8.89 -7.55
N VAL A 105 13.62 -9.19 -6.65
CA VAL A 105 13.34 -8.38 -5.46
C VAL A 105 13.94 -9.09 -4.24
N GLU A 106 15.08 -8.59 -3.75
CA GLU A 106 15.62 -9.04 -2.46
C GLU A 106 14.77 -8.47 -1.33
N LYS A 107 14.53 -9.25 -0.25
CA LYS A 107 13.95 -8.69 0.97
C LYS A 107 14.90 -7.58 1.46
N PRO A 108 14.41 -6.37 1.77
CA PRO A 108 15.27 -5.32 2.29
C PRO A 108 15.96 -5.82 3.56
N SER A 109 17.25 -5.53 3.68
CA SER A 109 18.03 -5.78 4.89
C SER A 109 17.33 -5.18 6.11
N ALA A 110 17.47 -5.79 7.28
CA ALA A 110 17.00 -5.21 8.54
C ALA A 110 17.59 -3.80 8.79
N TYR A 111 18.72 -3.49 8.17
CA TYR A 111 19.42 -2.20 8.25
C TYR A 111 19.05 -1.23 7.12
N ALA A 112 18.13 -1.60 6.22
CA ALA A 112 17.72 -0.73 5.13
C ALA A 112 17.05 0.53 5.69
N GLN A 113 17.42 1.70 5.15
CA GLN A 113 16.87 2.96 5.61
C GLN A 113 15.35 2.99 5.38
N ARG A 114 14.59 3.08 6.47
CA ARG A 114 13.13 3.18 6.48
C ARG A 114 12.69 4.64 6.48
N TYR A 115 11.72 4.92 5.63
CA TYR A 115 10.95 6.15 5.57
C TYR A 115 9.51 5.82 5.93
N ASP A 116 8.92 6.61 6.81
CA ASP A 116 7.49 6.53 7.09
C ASP A 116 6.77 7.60 6.29
N PHE A 117 5.63 7.26 5.71
CA PHE A 117 4.86 8.11 4.84
C PHE A 117 3.43 8.15 5.34
N ILE A 118 2.85 9.33 5.47
CA ILE A 118 1.41 9.53 5.72
C ILE A 118 0.81 10.21 4.50
N GLY A 119 -0.37 9.77 4.08
CA GLY A 119 -1.08 10.40 2.98
C GLY A 119 -2.57 10.49 3.23
N ALA A 120 -3.19 11.43 2.54
CA ALA A 120 -4.63 11.63 2.46
C ALA A 120 -5.09 11.65 1.02
N LEU A 121 -6.24 11.03 0.74
CA LEU A 121 -6.92 11.15 -0.54
C LEU A 121 -8.44 11.15 -0.37
N ASN A 122 -9.14 11.61 -1.41
CA ASN A 122 -10.58 11.39 -1.58
C ASN A 122 -10.88 10.68 -2.90
N GLY A 123 -12.16 10.56 -3.27
CA GLY A 123 -12.60 9.92 -4.51
C GLY A 123 -12.13 10.56 -5.82
N SER A 124 -11.52 11.75 -5.76
CA SER A 124 -11.10 12.53 -6.93
C SER A 124 -9.59 12.68 -7.05
N GLN A 125 -8.87 12.84 -5.93
CA GLN A 125 -7.46 13.21 -5.92
C GLN A 125 -6.78 12.88 -4.58
N SER A 126 -5.45 12.81 -4.63
CA SER A 126 -4.60 12.90 -3.45
C SER A 126 -4.64 14.33 -2.89
N ILE A 127 -4.74 14.47 -1.57
CA ILE A 127 -4.95 15.77 -0.92
C ILE A 127 -3.65 16.29 -0.30
N ALA A 128 -3.02 15.48 0.54
CA ALA A 128 -1.82 15.86 1.28
C ALA A 128 -0.99 14.62 1.62
N CYS A 129 0.30 14.81 1.82
CA CYS A 129 1.18 13.75 2.29
C CYS A 129 2.40 14.32 3.02
N MET A 130 3.06 13.51 3.83
CA MET A 130 4.33 13.85 4.46
C MET A 130 5.21 12.60 4.53
N THR A 131 6.50 12.80 4.30
CA THR A 131 7.53 11.78 4.49
C THR A 131 8.32 12.11 5.74
N LEU A 132 8.49 11.13 6.62
CA LEU A 132 9.36 11.20 7.78
C LEU A 132 10.64 10.43 7.48
N THR A 133 11.75 11.16 7.36
CA THR A 133 13.07 10.57 7.10
C THR A 133 13.69 10.00 8.38
N LEU A 134 14.79 9.26 8.23
CA LEU A 134 15.59 8.82 9.38
C LEU A 134 16.12 10.01 10.20
N ALA A 135 16.53 11.10 9.55
CA ALA A 135 17.00 12.30 10.21
C ALA A 135 15.87 12.96 11.02
N ASP A 136 14.66 13.06 10.46
CA ASP A 136 13.50 13.61 11.17
C ASP A 136 13.16 12.80 12.42
N ARG A 137 13.16 11.47 12.28
CA ARG A 137 12.92 10.54 13.40
C ARG A 137 13.96 10.71 14.51
N LYS A 138 15.24 10.79 14.15
CA LYS A 138 16.34 10.99 15.10
C LYS A 138 16.22 12.35 15.80
N ASN A 139 15.99 13.42 15.05
CA ASN A 139 15.87 14.78 15.58
C ASN A 139 14.68 14.94 16.53
N ARG A 140 13.59 14.18 16.28
CA ARG A 140 12.37 14.20 17.09
C ARG A 140 12.36 13.13 18.18
N ASN A 141 13.38 12.27 18.26
CA ASN A 141 13.45 11.11 19.16
C ASN A 141 12.20 10.20 19.09
N ILE A 142 11.80 9.82 17.87
CA ILE A 142 10.64 8.97 17.61
C ILE A 142 11.01 7.80 16.69
N GLU A 143 10.32 6.67 16.86
CA GLU A 143 10.56 5.46 16.05
C GLU A 143 9.72 5.42 14.76
N GLY A 144 8.64 6.21 14.70
CA GLY A 144 7.72 6.28 13.57
C GLY A 144 6.64 7.35 13.78
N ILE A 145 5.58 7.29 12.97
CA ILE A 145 4.49 8.28 13.02
C ILE A 145 3.64 8.07 14.28
N ARG A 146 3.72 9.05 15.19
CA ARG A 146 2.96 9.12 16.44
C ARG A 146 1.87 10.20 16.36
N LYS A 147 0.99 10.22 17.36
CA LYS A 147 -0.13 11.18 17.48
C LYS A 147 0.31 12.63 17.25
N GLU A 148 1.45 13.04 17.80
CA GLU A 148 1.96 14.41 17.69
C GLU A 148 2.35 14.77 16.25
N VAL A 149 2.93 13.81 15.53
CA VAL A 149 3.32 13.94 14.12
C VAL A 149 2.08 14.02 13.22
N VAL A 150 1.07 13.17 13.50
CA VAL A 150 -0.23 13.24 12.80
C VAL A 150 -0.89 14.61 13.04
N ASN A 151 -0.87 15.10 14.27
CA ASN A 151 -1.46 16.40 14.60
C ASN A 151 -0.79 17.55 13.86
N GLU A 152 0.54 17.58 13.87
CA GLU A 152 1.32 18.58 13.16
C GLU A 152 1.02 18.54 11.65
N TRP A 153 0.99 17.34 11.07
CA TRP A 153 0.66 17.15 9.65
C TRP A 153 -0.75 17.62 9.31
N ILE A 154 -1.74 17.34 10.18
CA ILE A 154 -3.11 17.81 9.97
C ILE A 154 -3.15 19.34 9.93
N ILE A 155 -2.52 20.01 10.91
CA ILE A 155 -2.52 21.47 11.01
C ILE A 155 -1.79 22.12 9.84
N LYS A 156 -0.59 21.61 9.51
CA LYS A 156 0.31 22.26 8.55
C LYS A 156 0.02 21.90 7.10
N MET A 157 -0.57 20.74 6.84
CA MET A 157 -0.70 20.20 5.48
C MET A 157 -2.15 19.82 5.13
N LEU A 158 -2.78 18.94 5.90
CA LEU A 158 -4.09 18.39 5.50
C LEU A 158 -5.20 19.45 5.52
N ALA A 159 -5.40 20.14 6.65
CA ALA A 159 -6.46 21.13 6.79
C ALA A 159 -6.32 22.29 5.78
N PRO A 160 -5.13 22.88 5.57
CA PRO A 160 -4.91 23.87 4.52
C PRO A 160 -5.19 23.34 3.11
N ALA A 161 -4.82 22.08 2.81
CA ALA A 161 -5.07 21.48 1.50
C ALA A 161 -6.57 21.29 1.25
N ILE A 162 -7.33 20.79 2.22
CA ILE A 162 -8.78 20.61 2.10
C ILE A 162 -9.47 21.97 1.90
N ASN A 163 -9.07 22.99 2.68
CA ASN A 163 -9.57 24.35 2.53
C ASN A 163 -9.33 24.90 1.12
N ARG A 164 -8.12 24.73 0.57
CA ARG A 164 -7.77 25.17 -0.79
C ARG A 164 -8.60 24.48 -1.86
N LEU A 165 -8.95 23.22 -1.64
CA LEU A 165 -9.80 22.45 -2.54
C LEU A 165 -11.30 22.82 -2.42
N GLY A 166 -11.68 23.65 -1.45
CA GLY A 166 -13.07 24.05 -1.23
C GLY A 166 -14.00 22.90 -0.84
N ILE A 167 -13.46 21.79 -0.33
CA ILE A 167 -14.24 20.62 0.04
C ILE A 167 -14.88 20.90 1.40
N ASN A 168 -16.20 20.82 1.47
CA ASN A 168 -16.96 21.00 2.70
C ASN A 168 -17.63 19.70 3.14
N ASN A 169 -17.98 19.65 4.43
CA ASN A 169 -18.71 18.56 5.06
C ASN A 169 -18.03 17.19 4.84
N ILE A 170 -16.73 17.11 5.11
CA ILE A 170 -15.97 15.87 4.93
C ILE A 170 -16.25 14.87 6.05
N TYR A 171 -16.06 13.60 5.73
CA TYR A 171 -15.95 12.50 6.67
C TYR A 171 -14.53 11.98 6.59
N LEU A 172 -13.80 12.04 7.71
CA LEU A 172 -12.44 11.54 7.78
C LEU A 172 -12.48 10.05 8.16
N ILE A 173 -11.73 9.22 7.45
CA ILE A 173 -11.72 7.77 7.64
C ILE A 173 -10.29 7.32 7.89
N CYS A 174 -10.09 6.55 8.96
CA CYS A 174 -8.79 6.01 9.35
C CYS A 174 -8.92 4.66 10.06
N ASP A 175 -7.80 3.97 10.25
CA ASP A 175 -7.74 2.78 11.08
C ASP A 175 -7.85 3.14 12.58
N LYS A 176 -8.09 2.13 13.41
CA LYS A 176 -8.14 2.29 14.86
C LYS A 176 -6.74 2.20 15.46
N SER A 177 -5.89 3.19 15.16
CA SER A 177 -4.54 3.29 15.74
C SER A 177 -4.51 4.18 17.00
N ARG A 178 -3.47 4.03 17.83
CA ARG A 178 -3.23 4.94 18.98
C ARG A 178 -2.95 6.38 18.53
N SER A 179 -2.47 6.57 17.30
CA SER A 179 -2.19 7.89 16.72
C SER A 179 -3.47 8.59 16.24
N HIS A 180 -4.54 7.83 15.95
CA HIS A 180 -5.81 8.33 15.42
C HIS A 180 -6.87 8.54 16.51
N SER A 181 -6.67 9.51 17.39
CA SER A 181 -7.69 9.88 18.39
C SER A 181 -8.73 10.84 17.80
N LYS A 182 -10.00 10.41 17.73
CA LYS A 182 -11.12 11.16 17.12
C LYS A 182 -11.27 12.57 17.70
N VAL A 183 -11.33 12.69 19.03
CA VAL A 183 -11.47 13.99 19.72
C VAL A 183 -10.33 14.91 19.33
N ASN A 184 -9.10 14.43 19.48
CA ASN A 184 -7.90 15.21 19.20
C ASN A 184 -7.77 15.57 17.71
N MET A 185 -8.12 14.68 16.79
CA MET A 185 -8.08 14.97 15.35
C MET A 185 -9.13 16.02 14.94
N MET A 186 -10.33 15.97 15.53
CA MET A 186 -11.35 17.00 15.33
C MET A 186 -10.87 18.37 15.80
N GLU A 187 -10.27 18.44 16.99
CA GLU A 187 -9.67 19.66 17.53
C GLU A 187 -8.52 20.17 16.67
N THR A 188 -7.67 19.25 16.21
CA THR A 188 -6.52 19.54 15.36
C THR A 188 -6.94 20.09 13.99
N LEU A 189 -7.99 19.55 13.37
CA LEU A 189 -8.57 20.10 12.13
C LEU A 189 -9.06 21.54 12.35
N LYS A 190 -9.75 21.80 13.47
CA LYS A 190 -10.21 23.15 13.84
C LYS A 190 -9.03 24.10 14.06
N ALA A 191 -7.96 23.63 14.72
CA ALA A 191 -6.72 24.39 14.91
C ALA A 191 -6.02 24.71 13.57
N GLY A 192 -6.07 23.77 12.62
CA GLY A 192 -5.70 23.96 11.22
C GLY A 192 -6.67 24.85 10.41
N LYS A 193 -7.62 25.52 11.08
CA LYS A 193 -8.64 26.40 10.49
C LYS A 193 -9.61 25.68 9.55
N TYR A 194 -9.80 24.37 9.68
CA TYR A 194 -10.82 23.62 8.95
C TYR A 194 -11.96 23.23 9.89
N LYS A 195 -13.17 23.76 9.64
CA LYS A 195 -14.34 23.58 10.53
C LYS A 195 -15.42 22.67 9.94
N SER A 196 -15.36 22.38 8.64
CA SER A 196 -16.39 21.63 7.90
C SER A 196 -16.17 20.11 7.94
N VAL A 197 -15.72 19.57 9.08
CA VAL A 197 -15.64 18.12 9.30
C VAL A 197 -16.94 17.66 9.96
N VAL A 198 -17.65 16.73 9.33
CA VAL A 198 -18.91 16.19 9.85
C VAL A 198 -18.60 15.18 10.95
N ASP A 199 -17.75 14.21 10.65
CA ASP A 199 -17.32 13.22 11.62
C ASP A 199 -16.01 12.51 11.22
N ILE A 200 -15.43 11.79 12.19
CA ILE A 200 -14.32 10.86 11.98
C ILE A 200 -14.82 9.44 12.26
N PHE A 201 -14.61 8.56 11.30
CA PHE A 201 -15.00 7.15 11.37
C PHE A 201 -13.79 6.24 11.37
N TYR A 202 -13.81 5.26 12.27
CA TYR A 202 -12.85 4.18 12.27
C TYR A 202 -13.33 3.03 11.41
N MET A 203 -12.42 2.52 10.61
CA MET A 203 -12.62 1.28 9.87
C MET A 203 -12.73 0.09 10.85
N PRO A 204 -13.52 -0.96 10.52
CA PRO A 204 -13.45 -2.24 11.23
C PRO A 204 -12.01 -2.74 11.32
N THR A 205 -11.66 -3.43 12.41
CA THR A 205 -10.33 -4.01 12.59
C THR A 205 -10.02 -5.02 11.48
N ALA A 206 -8.75 -5.29 11.19
CA ALA A 206 -8.33 -6.28 10.17
C ALA A 206 -8.94 -6.12 8.75
N SER A 207 -9.50 -4.96 8.42
CA SER A 207 -10.18 -4.69 7.15
C SER A 207 -9.31 -4.02 6.08
N ALA A 208 -8.02 -3.77 6.38
CA ALA A 208 -7.07 -3.04 5.54
C ALA A 208 -6.99 -3.58 4.10
N LYS A 209 -7.02 -4.91 3.94
CA LYS A 209 -7.00 -5.54 2.61
C LYS A 209 -8.26 -5.25 1.80
N TYR A 210 -9.40 -5.05 2.44
CA TYR A 210 -10.70 -5.06 1.77
C TYR A 210 -11.21 -3.63 1.52
N MET A 211 -10.96 -2.71 2.44
CA MET A 211 -11.77 -1.50 2.51
C MET A 211 -11.02 -0.19 2.24
N PRO A 212 -9.91 0.17 2.90
CA PRO A 212 -9.24 1.42 2.59
C PRO A 212 -8.65 1.40 1.16
N PRO A 213 -8.96 2.41 0.33
CA PRO A 213 -8.30 2.59 -0.95
C PRO A 213 -6.78 2.74 -0.81
N LEU A 214 -6.32 3.25 0.33
CA LEU A 214 -4.90 3.45 0.66
C LEU A 214 -4.15 2.12 0.79
N ASP A 215 -4.49 1.25 1.76
CA ASP A 215 -3.77 -0.03 1.95
C ASP A 215 -3.89 -1.01 0.79
N ASN A 216 -5.05 -1.10 0.14
CA ASN A 216 -5.27 -2.14 -0.86
C ASN A 216 -4.58 -1.77 -2.20
N PRO A 217 -5.17 -0.97 -3.10
CA PRO A 217 -4.52 -0.71 -4.39
C PRO A 217 -3.48 0.42 -4.36
N ILE A 218 -3.66 1.45 -3.53
CA ILE A 218 -2.88 2.70 -3.70
C ILE A 218 -1.47 2.56 -3.15
N TRP A 219 -1.26 2.08 -1.92
CA TRP A 219 0.10 1.87 -1.37
C TRP A 219 0.91 0.87 -2.16
N HIS A 220 0.27 -0.17 -2.66
CA HIS A 220 0.92 -1.11 -3.55
C HIS A 220 1.39 -0.41 -4.84
N ALA A 221 0.48 0.25 -5.58
CA ALA A 221 0.81 0.92 -6.83
C ALA A 221 1.82 2.07 -6.65
N PHE A 222 1.70 2.82 -5.56
CA PHE A 222 2.62 3.89 -5.17
C PHE A 222 4.03 3.36 -4.94
N LYS A 223 4.18 2.27 -4.19
CA LYS A 223 5.48 1.64 -3.94
C LYS A 223 6.09 1.11 -5.24
N GLU A 224 5.31 0.45 -6.09
CA GLU A 224 5.77 0.01 -7.42
C GLU A 224 6.23 1.18 -8.30
N ALA A 225 5.47 2.28 -8.32
CA ALA A 225 5.83 3.48 -9.07
C ALA A 225 7.17 4.04 -8.58
N ILE A 226 7.39 4.15 -7.27
CA ILE A 226 8.68 4.58 -6.69
C ILE A 226 9.81 3.63 -7.11
N ARG A 227 9.60 2.31 -7.00
CA ARG A 227 10.59 1.28 -7.34
C ARG A 227 11.03 1.33 -8.80
N SER A 228 10.11 1.73 -9.70
CA SER A 228 10.42 1.88 -11.12
C SER A 228 11.28 3.10 -11.48
N GLN A 229 11.52 4.01 -10.54
CA GLN A 229 12.29 5.23 -10.79
C GLN A 229 13.78 4.98 -10.62
N TYR A 230 14.59 5.64 -11.45
CA TYR A 230 16.06 5.62 -11.35
C TYR A 230 16.63 6.95 -11.85
N PRO A 231 17.70 7.50 -11.24
CA PRO A 231 18.34 7.05 -10.00
C PRO A 231 17.59 7.50 -8.75
N VAL A 232 17.58 6.65 -7.72
CA VAL A 232 16.96 6.93 -6.42
C VAL A 232 18.05 7.17 -5.39
N THR A 233 18.02 8.33 -4.73
CA THR A 233 18.98 8.73 -3.71
C THR A 233 18.25 9.14 -2.43
N THR A 234 18.93 9.09 -1.29
CA THR A 234 18.36 9.54 -0.01
C THR A 234 17.90 11.00 -0.03
N ALA A 235 18.56 11.83 -0.84
CA ALA A 235 18.23 13.24 -1.03
C ALA A 235 16.98 13.46 -1.89
N ASN A 236 16.76 12.66 -2.94
CA ASN A 236 15.62 12.84 -3.84
C ASN A 236 14.36 12.05 -3.42
N LEU A 237 14.51 11.03 -2.58
CA LEU A 237 13.43 10.12 -2.15
C LEU A 237 12.21 10.86 -1.56
N PRO A 238 12.34 11.80 -0.61
CA PRO A 238 11.17 12.48 -0.04
C PRO A 238 10.38 13.27 -1.08
N SER A 239 11.07 13.97 -1.98
CA SER A 239 10.45 14.70 -3.08
C SER A 239 9.76 13.76 -4.06
N LEU A 240 10.43 12.64 -4.39
CA LEU A 240 9.88 11.61 -5.26
C LEU A 240 8.61 10.99 -4.69
N PHE A 241 8.57 10.71 -3.39
CA PHE A 241 7.40 10.16 -2.71
C PHE A 241 6.22 11.12 -2.81
N SER A 242 6.42 12.38 -2.42
CA SER A 242 5.37 13.38 -2.49
C SER A 242 4.87 13.60 -3.92
N LYS A 243 5.77 13.71 -4.90
CA LYS A 243 5.41 13.86 -6.32
C LYS A 243 4.62 12.65 -6.83
N THR A 244 5.08 11.44 -6.52
CA THR A 244 4.42 10.21 -7.00
C THR A 244 3.03 10.05 -6.40
N PHE A 245 2.86 10.34 -5.10
CA PHE A 245 1.56 10.25 -4.46
C PHE A 245 0.59 11.35 -4.93
N LEU A 246 1.06 12.60 -5.03
CA LEU A 246 0.21 13.72 -5.44
C LEU A 246 -0.12 13.71 -6.94
N SER A 247 0.61 12.94 -7.76
CA SER A 247 0.33 12.76 -9.19
C SER A 247 -0.58 11.58 -9.52
N LEU A 248 -1.12 10.87 -8.50
CA LEU A 248 -2.10 9.82 -8.71
C LEU A 248 -3.30 10.36 -9.52
N SER A 249 -3.55 9.74 -10.67
CA SER A 249 -4.63 10.17 -11.54
C SER A 249 -5.99 9.87 -10.92
N ARG A 250 -6.99 10.71 -11.26
CA ARG A 250 -8.39 10.48 -10.87
C ARG A 250 -8.89 9.08 -11.27
N ARG A 251 -8.40 8.53 -12.39
CA ARG A 251 -8.74 7.16 -12.84
C ARG A 251 -8.20 6.10 -11.88
N GLN A 252 -6.94 6.20 -11.46
CA GLN A 252 -6.34 5.28 -10.48
C GLN A 252 -7.12 5.29 -9.17
N ILE A 253 -7.47 6.48 -8.68
CA ILE A 253 -8.22 6.68 -7.44
C ILE A 253 -9.66 6.13 -7.56
N LYS A 254 -10.39 6.46 -8.63
CA LYS A 254 -11.74 5.90 -8.84
C LYS A 254 -11.73 4.37 -8.94
N ASN A 255 -10.73 3.80 -9.62
CA ASN A 255 -10.57 2.35 -9.68
C ASN A 255 -10.29 1.75 -8.30
N ALA A 256 -9.51 2.43 -7.46
CA ALA A 256 -9.27 2.01 -6.10
C ALA A 256 -10.56 1.96 -5.27
N TYR A 257 -11.38 3.00 -5.32
CA TYR A 257 -12.68 3.05 -4.62
C TYR A 257 -13.63 1.93 -5.08
N ARG A 258 -13.62 1.59 -6.38
CA ARG A 258 -14.41 0.47 -6.91
C ARG A 258 -13.90 -0.88 -6.40
N LYS A 259 -12.58 -1.11 -6.43
CA LYS A 259 -11.96 -2.35 -5.91
C LYS A 259 -12.23 -2.57 -4.44
N CYS A 260 -12.41 -1.50 -3.67
CA CYS A 260 -12.73 -1.56 -2.25
C CYS A 260 -14.25 -1.60 -1.95
N ALA A 261 -15.09 -1.69 -2.99
CA ALA A 261 -16.55 -1.62 -2.91
C ALA A 261 -17.08 -0.39 -2.13
N ILE A 262 -16.41 0.76 -2.26
CA ILE A 262 -16.84 2.04 -1.67
C ILE A 262 -17.61 2.89 -2.68
N ALA A 263 -17.42 2.66 -3.97
CA ALA A 263 -18.15 3.41 -4.99
C ALA A 263 -19.66 3.07 -4.96
N HIS A 264 -20.50 4.07 -5.23
CA HIS A 264 -21.95 3.87 -5.25
C HIS A 264 -22.35 2.71 -6.19
N GLY A 265 -23.20 1.81 -5.69
CA GLY A 265 -23.75 0.68 -6.46
C GLY A 265 -22.81 -0.51 -6.63
N THR A 266 -21.60 -0.51 -6.04
CA THR A 266 -20.76 -1.72 -6.02
C THR A 266 -21.24 -2.72 -4.98
N ASP A 267 -21.12 -4.03 -5.27
CA ASP A 267 -21.46 -5.07 -4.30
C ASP A 267 -20.55 -4.97 -3.06
N VAL A 268 -21.17 -4.80 -1.89
CA VAL A 268 -20.46 -4.67 -0.60
C VAL A 268 -19.77 -5.97 -0.17
N TYR A 269 -20.12 -7.11 -0.77
CA TYR A 269 -19.50 -8.42 -0.56
C TYR A 269 -18.59 -8.87 -1.72
N TYR A 270 -18.24 -7.97 -2.64
CA TYR A 270 -17.47 -8.30 -3.85
C TYR A 270 -16.23 -9.19 -3.62
N ASP A 271 -15.49 -8.97 -2.52
CA ASP A 271 -14.28 -9.75 -2.22
C ASP A 271 -14.57 -11.15 -1.65
N ARG A 272 -15.79 -11.38 -1.15
CA ARG A 272 -16.21 -12.65 -0.53
C ARG A 272 -16.56 -13.69 -1.58
N SER A 273 -17.03 -13.28 -2.76
CA SER A 273 -17.35 -14.17 -3.88
C SER A 273 -16.14 -14.52 -4.76
N SER A 274 -14.98 -13.90 -4.49
CA SER A 274 -13.74 -14.01 -5.28
C SER A 274 -12.66 -14.88 -4.61
N THR A 275 -12.99 -15.55 -3.51
CA THR A 275 -12.15 -16.50 -2.75
C THR A 275 -12.78 -17.88 -2.75
#